data_AF-M0H7U8-F1
#
_entry.id   AF-M0H7U8-F1
#
_cell.length_a   1.000
_cell.length_b   1.000
_cell.length_c   1.000
_cell.angle_alpha   90.00
_cell.angle_beta   90.00
_cell.angle_gamma   90.00
#
_symmetry.space_group_name_H-M   'P 1'
#
loop_
_entity.id
_entity.type
_entity.pdbx_description
1 polymer ?
#
loop_
_entity_poly.entity_id
_entity_poly.type
_entity_poly.pdbx_seq_one_letter_code
_entity_poly.pdbx_strand_id
1 'polypeptide(L)'
;MQEAMRLRDSSHSVKELTDRLAEFKAQIRDWKDEFAIESPNHLRATLAEDDLSPEEESRRREIAREWEHLQRRIQVLGFAIREWDFLAPETQHAEVGN
;
A
#
# COMPACT_ATOMS: atom_id res chain seq x y z
N MET A 1 0.15 11.59 10.32
CA MET A 1 1.55 11.87 10.73
C MET A 1 2.14 10.75 11.59
N GLN A 2 1.46 10.30 12.66
CA GLN A 2 1.99 9.24 13.55
C GLN A 2 2.29 7.89 12.86
N GLU A 3 1.47 7.48 11.87
CA GLU A 3 1.71 6.23 11.14
C GLU A 3 2.96 6.26 10.26
N ALA A 4 3.27 7.39 9.62
CA ALA A 4 4.47 7.55 8.80
C ALA A 4 5.75 7.43 9.66
N MET A 5 5.74 7.99 10.87
CA MET A 5 6.85 7.88 11.83
C MET A 5 7.05 6.45 12.33
N ARG A 6 5.99 5.70 12.64
CA ARG A 6 6.11 4.27 12.99
C ARG A 6 6.65 3.43 11.84
N LEU A 7 6.24 3.75 10.62
CA LEU A 7 6.69 3.05 9.43
C LEU A 7 8.18 3.25 9.18
N ARG A 8 8.68 4.48 9.40
CA ARG A 8 10.13 4.78 9.43
C ARG A 8 10.83 3.93 10.49
N ASP A 9 10.34 3.92 11.73
CA ASP A 9 10.96 3.13 12.81
C ASP A 9 11.00 1.62 12.51
N SER A 10 10.02 1.12 11.75
CA SER A 10 9.94 -0.29 11.34
C SER A 10 10.67 -0.62 10.04
N SER A 11 11.16 0.38 9.29
CA SER A 11 11.79 0.19 7.98
C SER A 11 13.22 0.71 8.03
N HIS A 12 14.19 -0.16 7.76
CA HIS A 12 15.61 0.19 7.92
C HIS A 12 16.12 1.13 6.82
N SER A 13 15.35 1.35 5.74
CA SER A 13 15.71 2.30 4.68
C SER A 13 14.54 2.80 3.82
N VAL A 14 14.71 3.96 3.18
CA VAL A 14 13.80 4.46 2.13
C VAL A 14 13.66 3.49 0.94
N LYS A 15 14.71 2.71 0.67
CA LYS A 15 14.70 1.67 -0.36
C LYS A 15 13.68 0.58 -0.03
N GLU A 16 13.67 0.06 1.19
CA GLU A 16 12.68 -0.94 1.61
C GLU A 16 11.24 -0.41 1.54
N LEU A 17 11.02 0.86 1.90
CA LEU A 17 9.70 1.50 1.73
C LEU A 17 9.30 1.57 0.26
N THR A 18 10.25 1.85 -0.63
CA THR A 18 10.02 1.94 -2.08
C THR A 18 9.76 0.56 -2.69
N ASP A 19 10.52 -0.46 -2.29
CA ASP A 19 10.31 -1.85 -2.70
C ASP A 19 8.91 -2.33 -2.26
N ARG A 20 8.51 -2.04 -1.02
CA ARG A 20 7.16 -2.36 -0.51
C ARG A 20 6.05 -1.59 -1.22
N LEU A 21 6.29 -0.33 -1.57
CA LEU A 21 5.36 0.47 -2.37
C LEU A 21 5.16 -0.16 -3.75
N ALA A 22 6.22 -0.66 -4.38
CA ALA A 22 6.16 -1.32 -5.68
C ALA A 22 5.39 -2.65 -5.60
N GLU A 23 5.60 -3.44 -4.54
CA GLU A 23 4.87 -4.69 -4.28
C GLU A 23 3.35 -4.43 -4.19
N PHE A 24 2.91 -3.47 -3.38
CA PHE A 24 1.48 -3.17 -3.23
C PHE A 24 0.84 -2.66 -4.52
N LYS A 25 1.58 -1.87 -5.31
CA LYS A 25 1.12 -1.43 -6.62
C LYS A 25 1.02 -2.58 -7.62
N ALA A 26 1.95 -3.53 -7.58
CA ALA A 26 1.91 -4.71 -8.42
C ALA A 26 0.69 -5.58 -8.09
N GLN A 27 0.45 -5.86 -6.81
CA GLN A 27 -0.70 -6.65 -6.37
C GLN A 27 -2.04 -6.02 -6.79
N ILE A 28 -2.17 -4.69 -6.67
CA ILE A 28 -3.36 -3.98 -7.18
C ILE A 28 -3.51 -4.13 -8.70
N ARG A 29 -2.41 -4.00 -9.46
CA ARG A 29 -2.45 -4.18 -10.91
C ARG A 29 -2.86 -5.61 -11.28
N ASP A 30 -2.33 -6.60 -10.59
CA ASP A 30 -2.70 -8.00 -10.83
C ASP A 30 -4.21 -8.22 -10.63
N TRP A 31 -4.82 -7.62 -9.60
CA TRP A 31 -6.29 -7.65 -9.44
C TRP A 31 -7.05 -6.86 -10.50
N LYS A 32 -6.52 -5.72 -10.96
CA LYS A 32 -7.12 -4.97 -12.07
C LYS A 32 -7.18 -5.82 -13.33
N ASP A 33 -6.08 -6.47 -13.68
CA ASP A 33 -5.95 -7.33 -14.85
C ASP A 33 -6.80 -8.61 -14.70
N GLU A 34 -6.81 -9.25 -13.53
CA GLU A 34 -7.56 -10.48 -13.27
C GLU A 34 -9.07 -10.27 -13.45
N PHE A 35 -9.62 -9.17 -12.91
CA PHE A 35 -11.05 -8.90 -12.92
C PHE A 35 -11.47 -7.89 -14.00
N ALA A 36 -10.53 -7.36 -14.79
CA ALA A 36 -10.75 -6.31 -15.79
C ALA A 36 -11.48 -5.06 -15.23
N ILE A 37 -11.05 -4.59 -14.06
CA ILE A 37 -11.67 -3.47 -13.32
C ILE A 37 -10.65 -2.47 -12.83
N GLU A 38 -11.12 -1.25 -12.53
CA GLU A 38 -10.24 -0.15 -12.13
C GLU A 38 -10.29 0.21 -10.64
N SER A 39 -11.26 -0.31 -9.89
CA SER A 39 -11.48 0.06 -8.48
C SER A 39 -12.08 -1.07 -7.64
N PRO A 40 -11.87 -1.07 -6.31
CA PRO A 40 -12.52 -2.02 -5.41
C PRO A 40 -14.05 -1.92 -5.44
N ASN A 41 -14.62 -0.75 -5.77
CA ASN A 41 -16.06 -0.59 -5.93
C ASN A 41 -16.58 -1.25 -7.21
N HIS A 42 -15.79 -1.27 -8.29
CA HIS A 42 -16.13 -2.05 -9.48
C HIS A 42 -16.14 -3.55 -9.14
N LEU A 43 -15.16 -4.05 -8.36
CA LEU A 43 -15.15 -5.44 -7.89
C LEU A 43 -16.38 -5.80 -7.05
N ARG A 44 -16.91 -4.84 -6.29
CA ARG A 44 -18.15 -5.04 -5.53
C ARG A 44 -19.37 -5.05 -6.43
N ALA A 45 -19.37 -4.27 -7.50
CA ALA A 45 -20.47 -4.27 -8.46
C ALA A 45 -20.60 -5.63 -9.18
N THR A 46 -19.48 -6.33 -9.41
CA THR A 46 -19.50 -7.70 -9.98
C THR A 46 -20.07 -8.76 -9.03
N LEU A 47 -20.43 -8.40 -7.78
CA LEU A 47 -21.16 -9.31 -6.88
C LEU A 47 -22.66 -9.40 -7.24
N ALA A 48 -23.17 -8.49 -8.06
CA ALA A 48 -24.56 -8.50 -8.50
C ALA A 48 -24.79 -9.39 -9.74
N GLU A 49 -23.77 -10.08 -10.22
CA GLU A 49 -23.88 -11.00 -11.37
C GLU A 49 -24.56 -12.32 -10.94
N ASP A 50 -25.59 -12.76 -11.68
CA ASP A 50 -26.40 -13.94 -11.34
C ASP A 50 -25.65 -15.29 -11.42
N ASP A 51 -24.51 -15.37 -12.10
CA ASP A 51 -23.76 -16.62 -12.33
C ASP A 51 -22.65 -16.87 -11.29
N LEU A 52 -22.61 -16.10 -10.21
CA LEU A 52 -21.54 -16.21 -9.22
C LEU A 52 -21.77 -17.32 -8.20
N SER A 53 -20.79 -18.20 -8.07
CA SER A 53 -20.71 -19.13 -6.93
C SER A 53 -20.47 -18.37 -5.61
N PRO A 54 -21.00 -18.85 -4.47
CA PRO A 54 -20.81 -18.21 -3.17
C PRO A 54 -19.33 -18.11 -2.73
N GLU A 55 -18.49 -19.03 -3.22
CA GLU A 55 -17.04 -19.01 -3.03
C GLU A 55 -16.40 -17.82 -3.76
N GLU A 56 -16.80 -17.57 -5.00
CA GLU A 56 -16.30 -16.46 -5.81
C GLU A 56 -16.82 -15.11 -5.27
N GLU A 57 -18.08 -15.06 -4.80
CA GLU A 57 -18.61 -13.86 -4.13
C GLU A 57 -17.78 -13.51 -2.89
N SER A 58 -17.45 -14.52 -2.08
CA SER A 58 -16.65 -14.37 -0.87
C SER A 58 -15.23 -13.92 -1.21
N ARG A 59 -14.62 -14.52 -2.24
CA ARG A 59 -13.28 -14.15 -2.74
C ARG A 59 -13.24 -12.71 -3.23
N ARG A 60 -14.16 -12.30 -4.11
CA ARG A 60 -14.23 -10.92 -4.63
C ARG A 60 -14.47 -9.90 -3.51
N ARG A 61 -15.30 -10.23 -2.51
CA ARG A 61 -15.53 -9.38 -1.34
C ARG A 61 -14.27 -9.21 -0.49
N GLU A 62 -13.48 -10.27 -0.31
CA GLU A 62 -12.22 -10.20 0.41
C GLU A 62 -11.18 -9.37 -0.34
N ILE A 63 -10.98 -9.64 -1.62
CA ILE A 63 -10.06 -8.89 -2.48
C ILE A 63 -10.41 -7.40 -2.49
N ALA A 64 -11.71 -7.04 -2.56
CA ALA A 64 -12.12 -5.65 -2.50
C ALA A 64 -11.73 -4.95 -1.19
N ARG A 65 -11.80 -5.66 -0.05
CA ARG A 65 -11.36 -5.12 1.26
C ARG A 65 -9.85 -4.96 1.32
N GLU A 66 -9.10 -5.96 0.86
CA GLU A 66 -7.64 -5.93 0.85
C GLU A 66 -7.11 -4.84 -0.08
N TRP A 67 -7.72 -4.66 -1.25
CA TRP A 67 -7.41 -3.58 -2.17
C TRP A 67 -7.54 -2.21 -1.50
N GLU A 68 -8.64 -1.92 -0.81
CA GLU A 68 -8.79 -0.66 -0.07
C GLU A 68 -7.75 -0.49 1.03
N HIS A 69 -7.35 -1.58 1.67
CA HIS A 69 -6.29 -1.56 2.67
C HIS A 69 -4.94 -1.20 2.02
N LEU A 70 -4.60 -1.82 0.88
CA LEU A 70 -3.38 -1.51 0.14
C LEU A 70 -3.37 -0.07 -0.39
N GLN A 71 -4.49 0.45 -0.92
CA GLN A 71 -4.57 1.83 -1.37
C GLN A 71 -4.25 2.83 -0.25
N ARG A 72 -4.79 2.60 0.96
CA ARG A 72 -4.46 3.41 2.13
C ARG A 72 -2.98 3.30 2.49
N ARG A 73 -2.41 2.10 2.50
CA ARG A 73 -0.98 1.89 2.78
C ARG A 73 -0.06 2.53 1.75
N ILE A 74 -0.43 2.49 0.47
CA ILE A 74 0.29 3.16 -0.62
C ILE A 74 0.35 4.67 -0.39
N GLN A 75 -0.75 5.30 0.06
CA GLN A 75 -0.77 6.72 0.39
C GLN A 75 0.18 7.04 1.56
N VAL A 76 0.13 6.25 2.63
CA VAL A 76 1.00 6.42 3.80
C VAL A 76 2.48 6.20 3.43
N LEU A 77 2.78 5.16 2.66
CA LEU A 77 4.14 4.85 2.17
C LEU A 77 4.66 5.97 1.26
N GLY A 78 3.85 6.43 0.31
CA GLY A 78 4.23 7.52 -0.58
C GLY A 78 4.53 8.82 0.17
N PHE A 79 3.76 9.11 1.23
CA PHE A 79 4.04 10.22 2.12
C PHE A 79 5.36 10.02 2.90
N ALA A 80 5.56 8.85 3.51
CA ALA A 80 6.77 8.55 4.28
C ALA A 80 8.05 8.60 3.43
N ILE A 81 7.99 8.18 2.16
CA ILE A 81 9.11 8.27 1.21
C ILE A 81 9.38 9.72 0.82
N ARG A 82 8.35 10.51 0.52
CA ARG A 82 8.50 11.92 0.13
C ARG A 82 9.12 12.75 1.26
N GLU A 83 8.62 12.54 2.48
CA GLU A 83 9.06 13.28 3.66
C GLU A 83 10.26 12.62 4.33
N TRP A 84 10.89 11.61 3.73
CA TRP A 84 11.98 10.86 4.36
C TRP A 84 13.12 11.76 4.84
N ASP A 85 13.52 12.74 4.03
CA ASP A 85 14.55 13.73 4.35
C ASP A 85 14.16 14.66 5.52
N PHE A 86 12.87 15.01 5.63
CA PHE A 86 12.34 15.80 6.75
C PHE A 86 12.14 14.98 8.03
N LEU A 87 11.85 13.67 7.89
CA LEU A 87 11.68 12.72 8.99
C LEU A 87 13.03 12.19 9.51
N ALA A 88 14.08 12.39 8.74
CA ALA A 88 15.47 12.15 9.07
C ALA A 88 16.23 13.48 8.97
N PRO A 89 16.03 14.45 9.90
CA PRO A 89 17.05 15.47 10.07
C PRO A 89 18.33 14.69 10.31
N GLU A 90 19.35 14.92 9.47
CA GLU A 90 20.62 14.22 9.51
C GLU A 90 20.92 13.84 10.96
N THR A 91 20.83 12.54 11.27
CA THR A 91 21.35 12.02 12.53
C THR A 91 22.71 12.62 12.62
N GLN A 92 22.82 13.56 13.55
CA GLN A 92 23.87 14.55 13.61
C GLN A 92 25.18 13.88 13.25
N HIS A 93 25.85 14.43 12.24
CA HIS A 93 27.30 14.50 12.22
C HIS A 93 27.75 15.04 13.60
N ALA A 94 27.74 14.18 14.61
CA ALA A 94 28.40 14.34 15.90
C ALA A 94 29.66 13.47 15.88
N GLU A 95 30.33 13.46 14.74
CA GLU A 95 31.70 13.03 14.56
C GLU A 95 32.49 14.18 13.95
N VAL A 96 32.51 15.34 14.62
CA VAL A 96 33.51 16.38 14.37
C VAL A 96 33.75 17.22 15.63
N GLY A 97 34.93 17.04 16.23
CA GLY A 97 35.61 18.16 16.91
C GLY A 97 36.21 17.92 18.30
N ASN A 98 37.40 17.28 18.32
CA ASN A 98 38.50 17.39 19.31
C ASN A 98 38.32 16.76 20.71
#